data_AF-A0A938FFA1-F1
#
_entry.id   AF-A0A938FFA1-F1
#
_cell.length_a   1.000
_cell.length_b   1.000
_cell.length_c   1.000
_cell.angle_alpha   90.00
_cell.angle_beta   90.00
_cell.angle_gamma   90.00
#
_symmetry.space_group_name_H-M   'P 1'
#
loop_
_entity.id
_entity.type
_entity.pdbx_description
1 polymer ?
#
loop_
_entity_poly.entity_id
_entity_poly.type
_entity_poly.pdbx_seq_one_letter_code
_entity_poly.pdbx_strand_id
1 'polypeptide(L)' 'TINFEDGIDALEIAKTLRANGIVDTEPYRKLGKNQLRIGMFPAIDPEDVRALTSCIEHVVTEMKG' A
#
# COMPACT_ATOMS: atom_id res chain seq x y z
N THR A 1 8.10 -1.77 5.05
CA THR A 1 7.13 -2.54 4.25
C THR A 1 5.97 -2.92 5.14
N ILE A 2 4.82 -3.23 4.56
CA ILE A 2 3.59 -3.63 5.28
C ILE A 2 3.16 -4.98 4.72
N ASN A 3 3.12 -6.04 5.53
CA ASN A 3 2.68 -7.36 5.10
C ASN A 3 1.18 -7.52 5.32
N PHE A 4 0.52 -8.28 4.45
CA PHE A 4 -0.90 -8.55 4.53
C PHE A 4 -1.14 -10.05 4.77
N GLU A 5 -2.22 -10.36 5.48
CA GLU A 5 -2.72 -11.73 5.64
C GLU A 5 -3.19 -12.31 4.29
N ASP A 6 -3.24 -13.64 4.17
CA ASP A 6 -3.55 -14.32 2.90
C ASP A 6 -4.93 -13.95 2.32
N GLY A 7 -5.85 -13.45 3.15
CA GLY A 7 -7.17 -12.98 2.73
C GLY A 7 -7.20 -11.56 2.13
N ILE A 8 -6.07 -10.86 2.07
CA ILE A 8 -5.98 -9.50 1.54
C ILE A 8 -4.89 -9.46 0.46
N ASP A 9 -5.26 -9.24 -0.80
CA ASP A 9 -4.29 -9.17 -1.90
C ASP A 9 -3.61 -7.78 -1.99
N ALA A 10 -2.33 -7.73 -1.62
CA ALA A 10 -1.54 -6.50 -1.70
C ALA A 10 -1.34 -5.96 -3.13
N LEU A 11 -1.41 -6.81 -4.17
CA LEU A 11 -1.34 -6.36 -5.56
C LEU A 11 -2.62 -5.63 -5.97
N GLU A 12 -3.77 -6.10 -5.51
CA GLU A 12 -5.04 -5.43 -5.75
C GLU A 12 -5.11 -4.09 -4.99
N ILE A 13 -4.61 -4.03 -3.75
CA ILE A 13 -4.46 -2.75 -3.04
C ILE A 13 -3.57 -1.80 -3.83
N ALA A 14 -2.39 -2.26 -4.27
CA ALA A 14 -1.46 -1.43 -5.04
C ALA A 14 -2.08 -0.92 -6.36
N LYS A 15 -2.88 -1.75 -7.04
CA LYS A 15 -3.63 -1.32 -8.23
C LYS A 15 -4.65 -0.23 -7.91
N THR A 16 -5.43 -0.40 -6.85
CA THR A 16 -6.43 0.59 -6.42
C THR A 16 -5.78 1.90 -6.01
N LEU A 17 -4.69 1.85 -5.25
CA LEU A 17 -3.89 3.02 -4.90
C LEU A 17 -3.37 3.74 -6.16
N ARG A 18 -2.82 2.99 -7.13
CA ARG A 18 -2.35 3.56 -8.41
C ARG A 18 -3.49 4.24 -9.17
N ALA A 19 -4.66 3.64 -9.24
CA ALA A 19 -5.82 4.24 -9.91
C ALA A 19 -6.23 5.59 -9.28
N ASN A 20 -5.91 5.80 -8.01
CA ASN A 20 -6.13 7.03 -7.26
C ASN A 20 -4.89 7.94 -7.18
N GLY A 21 -3.85 7.68 -7.99
CA GLY A 21 -2.64 8.52 -8.06
C GLY A 21 -1.57 8.21 -7.02
N ILE A 22 -1.77 7.24 -6.13
CA ILE A 22 -0.78 6.77 -5.16
C ILE A 22 0.04 5.66 -5.80
N VAL A 23 1.24 5.99 -6.27
CA VAL A 23 2.08 5.10 -7.10
C VAL A 23 3.27 4.52 -6.33
N ASP A 24 3.93 3.53 -6.93
CA ASP A 24 5.17 2.90 -6.46
C ASP A 24 5.09 2.20 -5.08
N THR A 25 3.89 1.78 -4.69
CA THR A 25 3.64 1.02 -3.46
C THR A 25 3.80 -0.50 -3.62
N GLU A 26 4.07 -0.99 -4.84
CA GLU A 26 4.11 -2.42 -5.15
C GLU A 26 5.14 -3.21 -4.31
N PRO A 27 4.85 -4.49 -4.03
CA PRO A 27 5.83 -5.39 -3.45
C PRO A 27 7.09 -5.50 -4.30
N TYR A 28 8.21 -5.80 -3.64
CA TYR A 28 9.43 -6.16 -4.34
C TYR A 28 9.24 -7.47 -5.11
N ARG A 29 9.19 -7.38 -6.45
CA ARG A 29 8.81 -8.47 -7.37
C ARG A 29 9.50 -9.81 -7.12
N LYS A 30 10.78 -9.80 -6.70
CA LYS A 30 11.57 -11.02 -6.50
C LYS A 30 11.39 -11.68 -5.13
N LEU A 31 10.69 -11.05 -4.19
CA LEU A 31 10.54 -11.60 -2.82
C LEU A 31 9.31 -12.50 -2.67
N GLY A 32 8.34 -12.42 -3.59
CA GLY A 32 7.14 -13.27 -3.58
C GLY A 32 6.24 -13.11 -2.36
N LYS A 33 6.37 -11.99 -1.62
CA LYS A 33 5.59 -11.72 -0.40
C LYS A 33 4.36 -10.88 -0.70
N ASN A 34 3.27 -11.18 -0.01
CA ASN A 34 2.06 -10.38 0.03
C ASN A 34 2.26 -9.12 0.89
N GLN A 35 2.79 -8.06 0.28
CA GLN A 35 3.17 -6.84 1.01
C GLN A 35 3.11 -5.59 0.13
N LEU A 36 3.05 -4.42 0.77
CA LEU A 36 3.35 -3.13 0.16
C LEU A 36 4.74 -2.63 0.58
N ARG A 37 5.38 -1.87 -0.30
CA ARG A 37 6.64 -1.20 -0.01
C ARG A 37 6.45 0.31 -0.05
N ILE A 38 6.69 0.95 1.09
CA ILE A 38 6.55 2.40 1.24
C ILE A 38 7.93 3.04 1.28
N GLY A 39 8.18 4.03 0.42
CA GLY A 39 9.39 4.83 0.43
C GLY A 39 9.26 6.00 1.40
N MET A 40 10.07 6.01 2.46
CA MET A 40 10.09 7.07 3.47
C MET A 40 11.45 7.79 3.44
N PHE A 41 11.72 8.50 2.34
CA PHE A 41 12.95 9.28 2.20
C PHE A 41 12.91 10.54 3.07
N PRO A 42 14.05 11.16 3.44
CA PRO A 42 14.08 12.36 4.28
C PRO A 42 13.29 13.57 3.73
N ALA A 43 13.02 13.60 2.42
CA ALA A 43 12.26 14.65 1.76
C ALA A 43 10.73 14.45 1.82
N ILE A 44 10.25 13.32 2.36
CA ILE A 44 8.82 13.02 2.46
C ILE A 44 8.28 13.60 3.77
N ASP A 45 7.15 14.32 3.69
CA ASP A 45 6.48 14.84 4.89
C ASP A 45 5.87 13.67 5.69
N PRO A 46 6.08 13.60 7.02
CA PRO A 46 5.39 12.63 7.87
C PRO A 46 3.86 12.61 7.71
N GLU A 47 3.24 13.74 7.38
CA GLU A 47 1.80 13.81 7.12
C GLU A 47 1.39 13.02 5.87
N ASP A 48 2.22 12.98 4.83
CA ASP A 48 1.95 12.18 3.63
C ASP A 48 1.95 10.68 3.94
N VAL A 49 2.82 10.25 4.87
CA VAL A 49 2.86 8.85 5.32
C VAL A 49 1.62 8.49 6.14
N ARG A 50 1.12 9.44 6.97
CA ARG A 50 -0.15 9.27 7.68
C ARG A 50 -1.32 9.17 6.70
N ALA A 51 -1.40 10.09 5.74
CA ALA A 51 -2.44 10.07 4.71
C ALA A 51 -2.43 8.77 3.91
N LEU A 52 -1.24 8.29 3.50
CA LEU A 52 -1.07 7.01 2.82
C LEU A 52 -1.60 5.85 3.65
N THR A 53 -1.34 5.84 4.96
CA THR A 53 -1.83 4.80 5.87
C THR A 53 -3.36 4.80 5.92
N SER A 54 -3.99 5.97 6.01
CA SER A 54 -5.45 6.11 5.96
C SER A 54 -6.04 5.69 4.61
N CYS A 55 -5.37 5.98 3.49
CA CYS A 55 -5.80 5.50 2.17
C CYS A 55 -5.73 3.97 2.08
N ILE A 56 -4.67 3.35 2.61
CA ILE A 56 -4.55 1.89 2.65
C ILE A 56 -5.67 1.28 3.50
N GLU A 57 -5.95 1.85 4.68
CA GLU A 57 -7.02 1.37 5.57
C GLU A 57 -8.41 1.46 4.89
N HIS A 58 -8.69 2.57 4.20
CA HIS A 58 -9.92 2.73 3.44
C HIS A 58 -10.05 1.66 2.35
N VAL A 59 -9.03 1.48 1.51
CA VAL A 59 -9.04 0.48 0.44
C VAL A 59 -9.24 -0.94 0.99
N VAL A 60 -8.54 -1.30 2.06
CA VAL A 60 -8.67 -2.61 2.71
C VAL A 60 -10.09 -2.82 3.24
N THR A 61 -10.69 -1.78 3.84
CA THR A 61 -12.06 -1.85 4.36
C THR A 61 -13.07 -2.07 3.24
N GLU A 62 -12.97 -1.33 2.14
CA GLU A 62 -13.86 -1.49 0.98
C GLU A 62 -13.70 -2.85 0.28
N MET A 63 -12.50 -3.44 0.32
CA MET A 63 -12.26 -4.78 -0.25
C MET A 63 -12.82 -5.93 0.61
N LYS A 64 -13.06 -5.69 1.90
CA LYS A 64 -13.65 -6.69 2.83
C LYS A 64 -15.19 -6.59 2.91
N GLY A 65 -15.78 -5.57 2.28
CA GLY A 65 -17.23 -5.31 2.22
C GLY A 65 -17.97 -6.15 1.19
#